data_AF-A0A9P7L292-F1
#
_entry.id   AF-A0A9P7L292-F1
#
_cell.length_a   1.000
_cell.length_b   1.000
_cell.length_c   1.000
_cell.angle_alpha   90.00
_cell.angle_beta   90.00
_cell.angle_gamma   90.00
#
_symmetry.space_group_name_H-M   'P 1'
#
loop_
_entity.id
_entity.type
_entity.pdbx_description
1 polymer ?
#
loop_
_entity_poly.entity_id
_entity_poly.type
_entity_poly.pdbx_seq_one_letter_code
_entity_poly.pdbx_strand_id
1 'polypeptide(L)'
;MAPAKTEVLVVDQPALHSKTVATEEVTPLPDLAPPLLPTEKIGPMGWIRSLLHFELGENYNAEEITSILKRAYSAFKERTPIAGCEAVPTAEYLETGLLQLRHYGDEIEHDFLVKDFRDDDFPSFEELKRRGYPTSVLDPDVVCQRGLGGEWPCAGDRLNTTMVQLNFIKGGLLLNVLFLHAYIDGTTAYKFTEIFAEEVRKAQGLPITNPAEIPCDDRAKLMKPSDTIVGKPEDHPDLADIALVVRGAVNKSKDTYLATISSLVDGLGNVSRLIPAIFLDMPGNHALFSSWREFPFYDIQWGPALGDRIKAIRPPSVGVTHSMHIILPDRPEAGPGVEVFVGTENSAMESLLENPLWRKYAQGPEKA
;
A
#
# COMPACT_ATOMS: atom_id res chain seq x y z
N MET A 1 -23.19 -29.38 -43.37
CA MET A 1 -23.60 -29.06 -42.00
C MET A 1 -23.58 -27.54 -41.84
N ALA A 2 -24.72 -26.93 -41.57
CA ALA A 2 -24.84 -25.48 -41.38
C ALA A 2 -24.27 -25.08 -40.00
N PRO A 3 -23.74 -23.86 -39.84
CA PRO A 3 -23.25 -23.39 -38.55
C PRO A 3 -24.44 -23.22 -37.58
N ALA A 4 -24.30 -23.80 -36.38
CA ALA A 4 -25.27 -23.65 -35.31
C ALA A 4 -25.33 -22.18 -34.86
N LYS A 5 -26.55 -21.64 -34.77
CA LYS A 5 -26.81 -20.33 -34.17
C LYS A 5 -26.61 -20.43 -32.67
N THR A 6 -25.69 -19.65 -32.11
CA THR A 6 -25.58 -19.44 -30.67
C THR A 6 -26.70 -18.49 -30.24
N GLU A 7 -27.70 -19.00 -29.53
CA GLU A 7 -28.69 -18.17 -28.84
C GLU A 7 -28.04 -17.56 -27.59
N VAL A 8 -28.10 -16.23 -27.47
CA VAL A 8 -27.73 -15.50 -26.25
C VAL A 8 -28.89 -15.66 -25.28
N LEU A 9 -28.68 -16.46 -24.23
CA LEU A 9 -29.57 -16.52 -23.07
C LEU A 9 -29.37 -15.24 -22.25
N VAL A 10 -30.27 -14.28 -22.42
CA VAL A 10 -30.45 -13.18 -21.47
C VAL A 10 -31.13 -13.76 -20.25
N VAL A 11 -30.38 -13.91 -19.16
CA VAL A 11 -30.94 -14.27 -17.85
C VAL A 11 -31.49 -12.97 -17.26
N ASP A 12 -32.81 -12.81 -17.26
CA ASP A 12 -33.48 -11.73 -16.54
C ASP A 12 -33.10 -11.82 -15.06
N GLN A 13 -32.33 -10.84 -14.58
CA GLN A 13 -32.13 -10.67 -13.14
C GLN A 13 -33.47 -10.22 -12.53
N PRO A 14 -33.92 -10.83 -11.41
CA PRO A 14 -35.11 -10.35 -10.73
C PRO A 14 -34.91 -8.90 -10.29
N ALA A 15 -35.95 -8.09 -10.48
CA ALA A 15 -35.96 -6.67 -10.15
C ALA A 15 -35.38 -6.44 -8.74
N LEU A 16 -34.32 -5.63 -8.67
CA LEU A 16 -33.72 -5.22 -7.42
C LEU A 16 -34.81 -4.50 -6.62
N HIS A 17 -35.27 -5.12 -5.53
CA HIS A 17 -36.10 -4.42 -4.56
C HIS A 17 -35.33 -3.18 -4.11
N SER A 18 -35.97 -2.01 -4.24
CA SER A 18 -35.46 -0.73 -3.77
C SER A 18 -35.14 -0.86 -2.28
N LYS A 19 -33.87 -1.15 -1.96
CA LYS A 19 -33.38 -0.91 -0.60
C LYS A 19 -33.42 0.60 -0.43
N THR A 20 -34.18 1.03 0.56
CA THR A 20 -34.13 2.40 1.08
C THR A 20 -32.68 2.66 1.45
N VAL A 21 -31.96 3.36 0.57
CA VAL A 21 -30.67 3.94 0.91
C VAL A 21 -30.99 4.95 2.00
N ALA A 22 -30.45 4.74 3.19
CA ALA A 22 -30.38 5.81 4.16
C ALA A 22 -29.52 6.90 3.49
N THR A 23 -30.19 7.87 2.87
CA THR A 23 -29.57 9.11 2.46
C THR A 23 -29.26 9.86 3.74
N GLU A 24 -28.07 9.65 4.28
CA GLU A 24 -27.49 10.65 5.16
C GLU A 24 -27.44 11.95 4.37
N GLU A 25 -28.03 13.01 4.94
CA GLU A 25 -27.92 14.35 4.38
C GLU A 25 -26.43 14.72 4.35
N VAL A 26 -25.84 14.67 3.14
CA VAL A 26 -24.50 15.17 2.89
C VAL A 26 -24.56 16.67 3.14
N THR A 27 -24.18 17.07 4.35
CA THR A 27 -24.10 18.48 4.72
C THR A 27 -23.02 19.11 3.83
N PRO A 28 -23.33 20.13 3.03
CA PRO A 28 -22.34 20.75 2.16
C PRO A 28 -21.35 21.54 3.03
N LEU A 29 -20.17 20.97 3.27
CA LEU A 29 -19.05 21.64 3.91
C LEU A 29 -18.18 22.31 2.83
N PRO A 30 -17.87 23.61 2.95
CA PRO A 30 -16.95 24.29 2.07
C PRO A 30 -15.51 24.06 2.54
N ASP A 31 -14.88 22.98 2.10
CA ASP A 31 -13.45 22.93 1.75
C ASP A 31 -13.18 21.59 1.05
N LEU A 32 -13.20 21.61 -0.29
CA LEU A 32 -12.89 20.40 -1.06
C LEU A 32 -11.39 20.16 -0.96
N ALA A 33 -11.03 18.97 -0.49
CA ALA A 33 -9.68 18.45 -0.69
C ALA A 33 -9.32 18.52 -2.19
N PRO A 34 -8.03 18.49 -2.57
CA PRO A 34 -7.62 18.67 -3.95
C PRO A 34 -8.38 17.77 -4.92
N PRO A 35 -8.77 18.27 -6.12
CA PRO A 35 -9.48 17.45 -7.09
C PRO A 35 -8.64 16.26 -7.52
N LEU A 36 -9.32 15.14 -7.82
CA LEU A 36 -8.65 13.92 -8.26
C LEU A 36 -8.00 14.09 -9.63
N LEU A 37 -6.75 13.65 -9.73
CA LEU A 37 -6.08 13.41 -11.01
C LEU A 37 -6.80 12.30 -11.79
N PRO A 38 -6.71 12.27 -13.14
CA PRO A 38 -7.32 11.22 -13.95
C PRO A 38 -6.94 9.80 -13.50
N THR A 39 -5.67 9.56 -13.15
CA THR A 39 -5.19 8.26 -12.66
C THR A 39 -5.75 7.89 -11.28
N GLU A 40 -6.07 8.87 -10.43
CA GLU A 40 -6.66 8.65 -9.11
C GLU A 40 -8.14 8.27 -9.18
N LYS A 41 -8.82 8.63 -10.28
CA LYS A 41 -10.22 8.23 -10.54
C LYS A 41 -10.38 6.74 -10.85
N ILE A 42 -9.29 6.07 -11.26
CA ILE A 42 -9.29 4.66 -11.71
C ILE A 42 -8.26 3.80 -10.97
N GLY A 43 -7.65 4.35 -9.91
CA GLY A 43 -6.64 3.65 -9.15
C GLY A 43 -7.22 2.45 -8.40
N PRO A 44 -6.39 1.43 -8.07
CA PRO A 44 -6.86 0.27 -7.31
C PRO A 44 -7.39 0.69 -5.94
N MET A 45 -8.61 0.29 -5.61
CA MET A 45 -9.31 0.70 -4.39
C MET A 45 -8.88 -0.10 -3.14
N GLY A 46 -7.63 -0.54 -3.03
CA GLY A 46 -7.15 -1.31 -1.89
C GLY A 46 -6.23 -0.51 -0.95
N TRP A 47 -6.22 -0.85 0.33
CA TRP A 47 -5.24 -0.32 1.28
C TRP A 47 -3.96 -1.13 1.27
N ILE A 48 -2.83 -0.46 0.99
CA ILE A 48 -1.51 -1.05 1.22
C ILE A 48 -1.20 -1.02 2.69
N ARG A 49 -1.00 -2.20 3.27
CA ARG A 49 -0.67 -2.40 4.68
C ARG A 49 0.84 -2.62 4.81
N SER A 50 1.50 -1.68 5.48
CA SER A 50 2.93 -1.76 5.80
C SER A 50 3.13 -1.80 7.31
N LEU A 51 4.06 -2.64 7.78
CA LEU A 51 4.43 -2.76 9.19
C LEU A 51 5.86 -2.27 9.39
N LEU A 52 5.99 -1.12 10.03
CA LEU A 52 7.26 -0.52 10.42
C LEU A 52 7.68 -1.03 11.80
N HIS A 53 8.88 -1.58 11.89
CA HIS A 53 9.40 -2.19 13.11
C HIS A 53 10.33 -1.22 13.84
N PHE A 54 9.98 -0.85 15.07
CA PHE A 54 10.79 0.02 15.93
C PHE A 54 11.30 -0.75 17.14
N GLU A 55 12.62 -0.74 17.31
CA GLU A 55 13.28 -1.28 18.51
C GLU A 55 13.19 -0.25 19.63
N LEU A 56 12.65 -0.64 20.77
CA LEU A 56 12.46 0.23 21.92
C LEU A 56 13.16 -0.36 23.15
N GLY A 57 13.53 0.47 24.12
CA GLY A 57 14.15 -0.02 25.37
C GLY A 57 13.19 -0.89 26.18
N GLU A 58 13.68 -1.86 26.95
CA GLU A 58 12.84 -2.87 27.63
C GLU A 58 11.67 -2.31 28.48
N ASN A 59 11.84 -1.11 29.05
CA ASN A 59 10.85 -0.44 29.90
C ASN A 59 10.30 0.85 29.26
N TYR A 60 10.11 0.86 27.94
CA TYR A 60 9.53 2.01 27.25
C TYR A 60 8.11 2.33 27.76
N ASN A 61 7.75 3.60 27.74
CA ASN A 61 6.41 4.05 28.14
C ASN A 61 5.47 4.09 26.92
N ALA A 62 4.59 3.08 26.83
CA ALA A 62 3.61 2.97 25.74
C ALA A 62 2.62 4.15 25.68
N GLU A 63 2.23 4.70 26.84
CA GLU A 63 1.31 5.85 26.89
C GLU A 63 1.97 7.12 26.34
N GLU A 64 3.24 7.33 26.69
CA GLU A 64 4.03 8.45 26.16
C GLU A 64 4.22 8.34 24.65
N ILE A 65 4.61 7.16 24.16
CA ILE A 65 4.76 6.91 22.71
C ILE A 65 3.43 7.08 21.98
N THR A 66 2.33 6.60 22.55
CA THR A 66 0.98 6.81 22.01
C THR A 66 0.64 8.30 21.92
N SER A 67 0.93 9.07 22.96
CA SER A 67 0.69 10.52 22.98
C SER A 67 1.54 11.27 21.94
N ILE A 68 2.80 10.88 21.75
CA ILE A 68 3.67 11.41 20.70
C ILE A 68 3.08 11.11 19.31
N LEU A 69 2.79 9.85 19.03
CA LEU A 69 2.31 9.41 17.72
C LEU A 69 0.92 9.96 17.39
N LYS A 70 0.02 10.06 18.37
CA LYS A 70 -1.32 10.63 18.16
C LYS A 70 -1.24 12.11 17.80
N ARG A 71 -0.45 12.91 18.54
CA ARG A 71 -0.21 14.33 18.20
C ARG A 71 0.44 14.49 16.83
N ALA A 72 1.45 13.68 16.53
CA ALA A 72 2.13 13.70 15.25
C ALA A 72 1.21 13.32 14.08
N TYR A 73 0.33 12.33 14.28
CA TYR A 73 -0.59 11.88 13.25
C TYR A 73 -1.65 12.96 12.95
N SER A 74 -2.21 13.61 13.97
CA SER A 74 -3.08 14.77 13.79
C SER A 74 -2.38 15.89 13.00
N ALA A 75 -1.17 16.28 13.41
CA ALA A 75 -0.40 17.31 12.70
C ALA A 75 -0.05 16.91 11.25
N PHE A 76 0.26 15.63 11.01
CA PHE A 76 0.52 15.09 9.68
C PHE A 76 -0.71 15.19 8.77
N LYS A 77 -1.90 14.84 9.29
CA LYS A 77 -3.18 14.96 8.57
C LYS A 77 -3.51 16.40 8.21
N GLU A 78 -3.29 17.34 9.13
CA GLU A 78 -3.53 18.77 8.91
C GLU A 78 -2.56 19.36 7.88
N ARG A 79 -1.29 18.95 7.95
CA ARG A 79 -0.22 19.50 7.11
C ARG A 79 -0.20 18.93 5.68
N THR A 80 -0.76 17.74 5.47
CA THR A 80 -0.60 16.99 4.22
C THR A 80 -1.94 16.89 3.46
N PRO A 81 -2.05 17.46 2.25
CA PRO A 81 -3.34 17.77 1.60
C PRO A 81 -4.37 16.64 1.49
N ILE A 82 -3.96 15.38 1.38
CA ILE A 82 -4.92 14.26 1.34
C ILE A 82 -4.78 13.30 2.51
N ALA A 83 -3.83 13.47 3.43
CA ALA A 83 -3.60 12.47 4.46
C ALA A 83 -4.80 12.34 5.43
N GLY A 84 -5.44 13.46 5.74
CA GLY A 84 -6.66 13.53 6.55
C GLY A 84 -7.95 13.51 5.73
N CYS A 85 -7.94 12.87 4.54
CA CYS A 85 -9.11 12.78 3.67
C CYS A 85 -9.72 11.38 3.63
N GLU A 86 -10.97 11.34 3.21
CA GLU A 86 -11.65 10.14 2.75
C GLU A 86 -12.20 10.36 1.33
N ALA A 87 -12.43 9.27 0.61
CA ALA A 87 -13.14 9.30 -0.65
C ALA A 87 -14.64 9.09 -0.46
N VAL A 88 -15.44 10.01 -0.99
CA VAL A 88 -16.91 9.97 -0.91
C VAL A 88 -17.51 10.04 -2.33
N PRO A 89 -18.69 9.42 -2.55
CA PRO A 89 -19.43 9.58 -3.81
C PRO A 89 -19.69 11.06 -4.16
N THR A 90 -19.56 11.42 -5.43
CA THR A 90 -20.11 12.69 -5.94
C THR A 90 -21.64 12.62 -6.04
N ALA A 91 -22.29 13.76 -6.28
CA ALA A 91 -23.73 13.80 -6.52
C ALA A 91 -24.14 12.96 -7.75
N GLU A 92 -23.27 12.87 -8.76
CA GLU A 92 -23.46 12.12 -10.00
C GLU A 92 -22.81 10.72 -9.96
N TYR A 93 -22.46 10.19 -8.77
CA TYR A 93 -21.71 8.93 -8.64
C TYR A 93 -22.40 7.75 -9.33
N LEU A 94 -23.73 7.63 -9.25
CA LEU A 94 -24.45 6.52 -9.88
C LEU A 94 -24.31 6.52 -11.40
N GLU A 95 -24.13 7.69 -12.02
CA GLU A 95 -23.98 7.85 -13.46
C GLU A 95 -22.51 7.73 -13.88
N THR A 96 -21.61 8.33 -13.10
CA THR A 96 -20.20 8.56 -13.47
C THR A 96 -19.21 7.61 -12.80
N GLY A 97 -19.58 6.98 -11.70
CA GLY A 97 -18.68 6.20 -10.85
C GLY A 97 -17.62 7.02 -10.10
N LEU A 98 -17.73 8.36 -10.10
CA LEU A 98 -16.69 9.24 -9.57
C LEU A 98 -16.77 9.47 -8.06
N LEU A 99 -15.65 9.29 -7.40
CA LEU A 99 -15.44 9.73 -6.02
C LEU A 99 -14.80 11.11 -6.00
N GLN A 100 -14.92 11.79 -4.86
CA GLN A 100 -14.20 13.02 -4.54
C GLN A 100 -13.59 12.90 -3.15
N LEU A 101 -12.53 13.68 -2.89
CA LEU A 101 -11.90 13.72 -1.58
C LEU A 101 -12.54 14.80 -0.71
N ARG A 102 -12.69 14.47 0.56
CA ARG A 102 -13.18 15.36 1.61
C ARG A 102 -12.29 15.20 2.83
N HIS A 103 -11.91 16.32 3.45
CA HIS A 103 -11.29 16.28 4.76
C HIS A 103 -12.32 15.82 5.80
N TYR A 104 -11.95 14.83 6.63
CA TYR A 104 -12.85 14.32 7.68
C TYR A 104 -12.54 14.89 9.07
N GLY A 105 -11.46 15.68 9.23
CA GLY A 105 -11.05 16.23 10.52
C GLY A 105 -10.89 15.14 11.58
N ASP A 106 -11.75 15.18 12.60
CA ASP A 106 -11.83 14.21 13.70
C ASP A 106 -13.09 13.33 13.65
N GLU A 107 -13.86 13.34 12.54
CA GLU A 107 -15.11 12.56 12.41
C GLU A 107 -14.87 11.03 12.48
N ILE A 108 -13.67 10.56 12.15
CA ILE A 108 -13.35 9.14 12.07
C ILE A 108 -12.45 8.75 13.23
N GLU A 109 -13.07 8.30 14.32
CA GLU A 109 -12.38 7.96 15.58
C GLU A 109 -11.43 6.76 15.45
N HIS A 110 -11.68 5.89 14.48
CA HIS A 110 -10.92 4.66 14.25
C HIS A 110 -9.89 4.80 13.14
N ASP A 111 -9.39 6.00 12.84
CA ASP A 111 -8.24 6.19 11.94
C ASP A 111 -6.89 5.98 12.63
N PHE A 112 -6.89 5.95 13.97
CA PHE A 112 -5.74 5.71 14.84
C PHE A 112 -6.10 4.68 15.92
N LEU A 113 -5.50 3.49 15.89
CA LEU A 113 -5.71 2.43 16.88
C LEU A 113 -4.45 2.10 17.67
N VAL A 114 -4.65 1.57 18.87
CA VAL A 114 -3.57 1.08 19.74
C VAL A 114 -3.93 -0.31 20.25
N LYS A 115 -3.00 -1.24 20.10
CA LYS A 115 -3.04 -2.58 20.69
C LYS A 115 -1.76 -2.80 21.49
N ASP A 116 -1.90 -3.48 22.62
CA ASP A 116 -0.78 -3.80 23.51
C ASP A 116 -0.69 -5.30 23.72
N PHE A 117 0.36 -5.89 23.16
CA PHE A 117 0.66 -7.32 23.19
C PHE A 117 1.83 -7.63 24.12
N ARG A 118 2.26 -6.68 24.96
CA ARG A 118 3.42 -6.87 25.86
C ARG A 118 3.19 -7.96 26.89
N ASP A 119 1.94 -8.25 27.25
CA ASP A 119 1.59 -9.32 28.20
C ASP A 119 1.06 -10.59 27.51
N ASP A 120 0.93 -10.57 26.18
CA ASP A 120 0.43 -11.69 25.37
C ASP A 120 1.57 -12.63 24.92
N ASP A 121 1.16 -13.78 24.38
CA ASP A 121 2.06 -14.72 23.69
C ASP A 121 2.37 -14.24 22.26
N PHE A 122 2.97 -13.05 22.16
CA PHE A 122 3.44 -12.47 20.91
C PHE A 122 4.98 -12.43 20.90
N PRO A 123 5.66 -12.72 19.76
CA PRO A 123 7.11 -12.66 19.67
C PRO A 123 7.68 -11.30 20.12
N SER A 124 8.73 -11.33 20.96
CA SER A 124 9.44 -10.10 21.34
C SER A 124 10.16 -9.49 20.15
N PHE A 125 10.52 -8.20 20.25
CA PHE A 125 11.29 -7.54 19.21
C PHE A 125 12.64 -8.23 18.96
N GLU A 126 13.33 -8.65 20.02
CA GLU A 126 14.57 -9.43 19.93
C GLU A 126 14.38 -10.75 19.18
N GLU A 127 13.26 -11.45 19.42
CA GLU A 127 12.91 -12.67 18.69
C GLU A 127 12.72 -12.40 17.19
N LEU A 128 11.96 -11.35 16.85
CA LEU A 128 11.75 -10.93 15.47
C LEU A 128 13.07 -10.58 14.77
N LYS A 129 13.92 -9.80 15.45
CA LYS A 129 15.24 -9.38 14.96
C LYS A 129 16.16 -10.59 14.71
N ARG A 130 16.24 -11.53 15.66
CA ARG A 130 17.04 -12.76 15.52
C ARG A 130 16.58 -13.62 14.33
N ARG A 131 15.28 -13.62 14.03
CA ARG A 131 14.66 -14.37 12.92
C ARG A 131 14.63 -13.60 11.60
N GLY A 132 15.20 -12.39 11.53
CA GLY A 132 15.23 -11.58 10.30
C GLY A 132 13.90 -10.93 9.92
N TYR A 133 13.03 -10.66 10.90
CA TYR A 133 11.72 -10.03 10.74
C TYR A 133 10.80 -10.81 9.77
N PRO A 134 10.47 -12.08 10.07
CA PRO A 134 9.70 -12.93 9.19
C PRO A 134 8.26 -12.40 9.06
N THR A 135 7.74 -12.31 7.83
CA THR A 135 6.34 -11.91 7.60
C THR A 135 5.33 -12.92 8.13
N SER A 136 5.74 -14.19 8.29
CA SER A 136 4.85 -15.30 8.70
C SER A 136 4.25 -15.13 10.10
N VAL A 137 4.83 -14.29 10.96
CA VAL A 137 4.31 -14.01 12.32
C VAL A 137 3.42 -12.76 12.37
N LEU A 138 3.29 -12.05 11.25
CA LEU A 138 2.53 -10.80 11.13
C LEU A 138 1.12 -11.10 10.65
N ASP A 139 0.33 -11.77 11.49
CA ASP A 139 -1.07 -12.08 11.21
C ASP A 139 -1.88 -10.79 11.00
N PRO A 140 -2.48 -10.57 9.81
CA PRO A 140 -3.23 -9.35 9.53
C PRO A 140 -4.37 -9.11 10.52
N ASP A 141 -5.07 -10.13 11.04
CA ASP A 141 -6.17 -9.93 12.01
C ASP A 141 -5.66 -9.40 13.36
N VAL A 142 -4.40 -9.66 13.67
CA VAL A 142 -3.75 -9.22 14.90
C VAL A 142 -3.12 -7.85 14.71
N VAL A 143 -2.19 -7.72 13.76
CA VAL A 143 -1.29 -6.55 13.66
C VAL A 143 -1.74 -5.50 12.65
N CYS A 144 -2.79 -5.76 11.86
CA CYS A 144 -3.36 -4.77 10.95
C CYS A 144 -4.72 -4.26 11.43
N GLN A 145 -4.96 -2.97 11.21
CA GLN A 145 -6.22 -2.30 11.54
C GLN A 145 -7.41 -2.85 10.77
N ARG A 146 -7.16 -3.21 9.51
CA ARG A 146 -8.11 -3.86 8.63
C ARG A 146 -7.54 -5.24 8.30
N GLY A 147 -7.94 -6.23 9.09
CA GLY A 147 -7.42 -7.60 9.10
C GLY A 147 -7.53 -8.35 7.77
N LEU A 148 -7.63 -9.67 7.79
CA LEU A 148 -7.67 -10.46 6.56
C LEU A 148 -8.86 -10.07 5.67
N GLY A 149 -8.61 -9.75 4.40
CA GLY A 149 -9.61 -9.22 3.47
C GLY A 149 -9.92 -7.73 3.67
N GLY A 150 -9.50 -7.14 4.79
CA GLY A 150 -9.66 -5.72 5.10
C GLY A 150 -8.81 -4.79 4.24
N GLU A 151 -7.87 -5.31 3.45
CA GLU A 151 -7.21 -4.56 2.38
C GLU A 151 -8.17 -4.07 1.30
N TRP A 152 -9.36 -4.66 1.18
CA TRP A 152 -10.38 -4.26 0.22
C TRP A 152 -11.58 -3.58 0.90
N PRO A 153 -12.19 -2.57 0.25
CA PRO A 153 -13.43 -1.98 0.72
C PRO A 153 -14.57 -2.98 0.74
N CYS A 154 -15.34 -2.91 1.81
CA CYS A 154 -16.60 -3.62 2.03
C CYS A 154 -17.75 -2.60 2.10
N ALA A 155 -18.97 -3.09 1.89
CA ALA A 155 -20.15 -2.24 1.99
C ALA A 155 -20.24 -1.61 3.39
N GLY A 156 -20.37 -0.28 3.46
CA GLY A 156 -20.43 0.49 4.70
C GLY A 156 -19.08 1.05 5.17
N ASP A 157 -17.96 0.72 4.50
CA ASP A 157 -16.67 1.31 4.84
C ASP A 157 -16.61 2.81 4.51
N ARG A 158 -15.91 3.54 5.39
CA ARG A 158 -15.38 4.88 5.10
C ARG A 158 -14.05 4.71 4.38
N LEU A 159 -13.86 5.40 3.25
CA LEU A 159 -12.70 5.21 2.37
C LEU A 159 -11.55 6.15 2.74
N ASN A 160 -11.03 5.99 3.97
CA ASN A 160 -9.93 6.81 4.49
C ASN A 160 -8.69 6.64 3.63
N THR A 161 -8.04 7.75 3.29
CA THR A 161 -6.77 7.75 2.55
C THR A 161 -5.62 7.18 3.39
N THR A 162 -5.57 7.51 4.69
CA THR A 162 -4.56 7.01 5.62
C THR A 162 -5.21 6.52 6.92
N MET A 163 -4.64 5.46 7.48
CA MET A 163 -4.97 4.96 8.83
C MET A 163 -3.72 4.37 9.48
N VAL A 164 -3.67 4.35 10.81
CA VAL A 164 -2.56 3.77 11.58
C VAL A 164 -3.02 2.91 12.76
N GLN A 165 -2.26 1.85 13.04
CA GLN A 165 -2.39 1.06 14.27
C GLN A 165 -1.02 0.84 14.92
N LEU A 166 -0.92 1.19 16.20
CA LEU A 166 0.24 0.91 17.03
C LEU A 166 0.06 -0.47 17.66
N ASN A 167 1.06 -1.35 17.53
CA ASN A 167 1.09 -2.65 18.17
C ASN A 167 2.31 -2.73 19.09
N PHE A 168 2.10 -2.48 20.39
CA PHE A 168 3.18 -2.56 21.38
C PHE A 168 3.52 -4.01 21.68
N ILE A 169 4.81 -4.35 21.61
CA ILE A 169 5.34 -5.69 21.90
C ILE A 169 6.50 -5.59 22.87
N LYS A 170 6.92 -6.71 23.47
CA LYS A 170 8.10 -6.73 24.36
C LYS A 170 9.33 -6.21 23.61
N GLY A 171 9.90 -5.10 24.07
CA GLY A 171 11.08 -4.46 23.47
C GLY A 171 10.84 -3.73 22.14
N GLY A 172 9.60 -3.47 21.72
CA GLY A 172 9.39 -2.75 20.46
C GLY A 172 7.96 -2.34 20.14
N LEU A 173 7.81 -1.71 18.98
CA LEU A 173 6.54 -1.28 18.40
C LEU A 173 6.47 -1.74 16.94
N LEU A 174 5.35 -2.35 16.55
CA LEU A 174 5.00 -2.55 15.14
C LEU A 174 3.95 -1.50 14.75
N LEU A 175 4.35 -0.50 13.98
CA LEU A 175 3.43 0.52 13.48
C LEU A 175 2.87 0.06 12.13
N ASN A 176 1.59 -0.28 12.12
CA ASN A 176 0.87 -0.53 10.88
C ASN A 176 0.43 0.82 10.28
N VAL A 177 0.81 1.06 9.03
CA VAL A 177 0.36 2.21 8.25
C VAL A 177 -0.40 1.69 7.04
N LEU A 178 -1.59 2.22 6.82
CA LEU A 178 -2.46 1.90 5.69
C LEU A 178 -2.57 3.10 4.77
N PHE A 179 -2.35 2.87 3.47
CA PHE A 179 -2.50 3.87 2.42
C PHE A 179 -3.48 3.40 1.36
N LEU A 180 -4.54 4.16 1.10
CA LEU A 180 -5.51 3.83 0.05
C LEU A 180 -4.85 4.07 -1.33
N HIS A 181 -4.54 2.99 -2.03
CA HIS A 181 -3.65 2.99 -3.19
C HIS A 181 -4.19 3.83 -4.35
N ALA A 182 -5.51 4.03 -4.43
CA ALA A 182 -6.11 4.88 -5.46
C ALA A 182 -5.55 6.32 -5.42
N TYR A 183 -5.10 6.80 -4.25
CA TYR A 183 -4.65 8.17 -4.03
C TYR A 183 -3.18 8.26 -3.59
N ILE A 184 -2.56 7.13 -3.25
CA ILE A 184 -1.23 7.09 -2.63
C ILE A 184 -0.43 5.95 -3.28
N ASP A 185 0.42 6.30 -4.25
CA ASP A 185 1.39 5.36 -4.83
C ASP A 185 2.61 5.15 -3.91
N GLY A 186 3.56 4.31 -4.31
CA GLY A 186 4.76 4.04 -3.51
C GLY A 186 5.59 5.29 -3.19
N THR A 187 5.69 6.22 -4.15
CA THR A 187 6.41 7.49 -3.99
C THR A 187 5.72 8.38 -2.95
N THR A 188 4.40 8.51 -3.04
CA THR A 188 3.58 9.28 -2.10
C THR A 188 3.60 8.62 -0.72
N ALA A 189 3.53 7.28 -0.64
CA ALA A 189 3.64 6.54 0.61
C ALA A 189 4.98 6.75 1.32
N TYR A 190 6.10 6.70 0.58
CA TYR A 190 7.42 7.06 1.11
C TYR A 190 7.42 8.49 1.65
N LYS A 191 6.91 9.44 0.86
CA LYS A 191 6.92 10.85 1.23
C LYS A 191 6.04 11.14 2.45
N PHE A 192 4.88 10.49 2.54
CA PHE A 192 3.99 10.58 3.70
C PHE A 192 4.65 10.02 4.95
N THR A 193 5.38 8.91 4.80
CA THR A 193 6.15 8.33 5.90
C THR A 193 7.24 9.28 6.38
N GLU A 194 7.93 9.99 5.47
CA GLU A 194 8.94 10.99 5.81
C GLU A 194 8.33 12.20 6.55
N ILE A 195 7.20 12.73 6.05
CA ILE A 195 6.50 13.86 6.70
C ILE A 195 5.97 13.42 8.07
N PHE A 196 5.38 12.23 8.18
CA PHE A 196 4.88 11.71 9.45
C PHE A 196 6.00 11.55 10.48
N ALA A 197 7.15 11.00 10.08
CA ALA A 197 8.31 10.89 10.95
C ALA A 197 8.84 12.26 11.42
N GLU A 198 8.79 13.29 10.55
CA GLU A 198 9.10 14.65 10.95
C GLU A 198 8.12 15.19 12.01
N GLU A 199 6.81 14.97 11.86
CA GLU A 199 5.83 15.36 12.87
C GLU A 199 6.05 14.59 14.19
N VAL A 200 6.47 13.33 14.13
CA VAL A 200 6.88 12.55 15.31
C VAL A 200 8.08 13.18 16.01
N ARG A 201 9.07 13.67 15.25
CA ARG A 201 10.22 14.41 15.81
C ARG A 201 9.81 15.75 16.43
N LYS A 202 8.90 16.50 15.79
CA LYS A 202 8.35 17.75 16.35
C LYS A 202 7.58 17.49 17.64
N ALA A 203 6.79 16.42 17.71
CA ALA A 203 6.04 16.03 18.90
C ALA A 203 6.94 15.63 20.09
N GLN A 204 8.20 15.27 19.82
CA GLN A 204 9.26 15.06 20.82
C GLN A 204 10.00 16.36 21.20
N GLY A 205 9.67 17.50 20.58
CA GLY A 205 10.35 18.78 20.82
C GLY A 205 11.70 18.93 20.11
N LEU A 206 11.98 18.09 19.11
CA LEU A 206 13.25 18.17 18.37
C LEU A 206 13.21 19.32 17.34
N PRO A 207 14.31 20.08 17.18
CA PRO A 207 14.42 21.06 16.12
C PRO A 207 14.47 20.38 14.75
N ILE A 208 13.73 20.93 13.78
CA ILE A 208 13.73 20.49 12.39
C ILE A 208 14.58 21.46 11.58
N THR A 209 15.77 21.00 11.18
CA THR A 209 16.74 21.83 10.43
C THR A 209 16.52 21.78 8.92
N ASN A 210 16.04 20.66 8.40
CA ASN A 210 15.75 20.43 6.98
C ASN A 210 14.32 19.87 6.85
N PRO A 211 13.29 20.71 6.74
CA PRO A 211 11.92 20.25 6.66
C PRO A 211 11.65 19.43 5.40
N ALA A 212 10.88 18.35 5.54
CA ALA A 212 10.37 17.58 4.42
C ALA A 212 9.49 18.46 3.53
N GLU A 213 9.81 18.48 2.24
CA GLU A 213 9.00 19.15 1.22
C GLU A 213 7.58 18.58 1.21
N ILE A 214 6.55 19.41 1.15
CA ILE A 214 5.18 18.94 0.97
C ILE A 214 4.87 19.09 -0.52
N PRO A 215 4.59 17.99 -1.25
CA PRO A 215 4.24 18.10 -2.66
C PRO A 215 2.82 18.68 -2.80
N CYS A 216 2.74 20.02 -2.83
CA CYS A 216 1.51 20.78 -3.07
C CYS A 216 1.30 21.04 -4.57
N ASP A 217 2.38 21.16 -5.35
CA ASP A 217 2.32 21.51 -6.77
C ASP A 217 2.43 20.26 -7.67
N ASP A 218 1.45 20.13 -8.57
CA ASP A 218 1.39 19.22 -9.71
C ASP A 218 1.82 17.77 -9.42
N ARG A 219 1.02 17.10 -8.58
CA ARG A 219 1.10 15.66 -8.26
C ARG A 219 1.31 14.75 -9.49
N ALA A 220 0.90 15.20 -10.68
CA ALA A 220 1.12 14.48 -11.93
C ALA A 220 2.62 14.35 -12.33
N LYS A 221 3.53 15.17 -11.76
CA LYS A 221 4.97 15.19 -12.11
C LYS A 221 5.85 14.26 -11.26
N LEU A 222 5.29 13.53 -10.29
CA LEU A 222 6.08 12.71 -9.35
C LEU A 222 6.50 11.33 -9.88
N MET A 223 6.11 10.97 -11.11
CA MET A 223 6.62 9.77 -11.78
C MET A 223 7.93 10.08 -12.53
N LYS A 224 9.08 9.73 -11.93
CA LYS A 224 10.38 9.84 -12.61
C LYS A 224 10.85 8.49 -13.18
N PRO A 225 11.26 8.43 -14.46
CA PRO A 225 11.82 7.23 -15.06
C PRO A 225 13.26 6.96 -14.62
N SER A 226 13.68 5.68 -14.58
CA SER A 226 15.09 5.27 -14.49
C SER A 226 15.74 5.14 -15.87
N ASP A 227 17.01 5.55 -15.97
CA ASP A 227 17.82 5.58 -17.20
C ASP A 227 18.31 4.20 -17.66
N THR A 228 18.53 4.09 -18.98
CA THR A 228 18.61 2.87 -19.79
C THR A 228 19.99 2.21 -19.93
N ILE A 229 20.01 0.89 -20.13
CA ILE A 229 20.99 0.14 -20.96
C ILE A 229 20.21 -0.75 -21.94
N VAL A 230 20.70 -0.90 -23.18
CA VAL A 230 20.13 -1.73 -24.26
C VAL A 230 21.05 -2.93 -24.52
N GLY A 231 20.49 -4.14 -24.57
CA GLY A 231 21.20 -5.38 -24.93
C GLY A 231 20.49 -6.12 -26.07
N LYS A 232 21.25 -6.87 -26.89
CA LYS A 232 20.76 -7.58 -28.08
C LYS A 232 20.49 -9.08 -27.83
N PRO A 233 19.59 -9.70 -28.64
CA PRO A 233 18.68 -10.77 -28.22
C PRO A 233 18.78 -12.02 -29.10
N GLU A 234 19.90 -12.76 -29.12
CA GLU A 234 20.15 -13.69 -30.23
C GLU A 234 20.15 -15.19 -29.93
N ASP A 235 20.03 -15.74 -28.70
CA ASP A 235 20.04 -17.23 -28.54
C ASP A 235 19.23 -17.78 -27.31
N HIS A 236 17.97 -18.19 -27.55
CA HIS A 236 17.02 -18.92 -26.65
C HIS A 236 16.51 -18.16 -25.39
N PRO A 237 15.30 -18.45 -24.83
CA PRO A 237 14.70 -17.66 -23.74
C PRO A 237 15.47 -17.85 -22.43
N ASP A 238 16.57 -17.13 -22.33
CA ASP A 238 17.34 -16.92 -21.13
C ASP A 238 16.60 -15.89 -20.23
N LEU A 239 17.13 -15.69 -19.03
CA LEU A 239 16.62 -14.65 -18.13
C LEU A 239 16.72 -13.25 -18.76
N ALA A 240 17.60 -13.04 -19.74
CA ALA A 240 17.78 -11.77 -20.41
C ALA A 240 16.63 -11.46 -21.37
N ASP A 241 16.06 -12.44 -22.08
CA ASP A 241 14.89 -12.27 -22.92
C ASP A 241 13.67 -11.80 -22.12
N ILE A 242 13.43 -12.41 -20.96
CA ILE A 242 12.38 -11.96 -20.03
C ILE A 242 12.66 -10.53 -19.58
N ALA A 243 13.91 -10.22 -19.22
CA ALA A 243 14.30 -8.87 -18.82
C ALA A 243 14.12 -7.84 -19.96
N LEU A 244 14.35 -8.23 -21.21
CA LEU A 244 14.16 -7.37 -22.39
C LEU A 244 12.67 -7.12 -22.66
N VAL A 245 11.80 -8.12 -22.48
CA VAL A 245 10.34 -7.94 -22.58
C VAL A 245 9.86 -6.94 -21.52
N VAL A 246 10.27 -7.11 -20.26
CA VAL A 246 9.94 -6.18 -19.17
C VAL A 246 10.47 -4.78 -19.48
N ARG A 247 11.74 -4.65 -19.90
CA ARG A 247 12.35 -3.36 -20.23
C ARG A 247 11.65 -2.69 -21.42
N GLY A 248 11.29 -3.45 -22.44
CA GLY A 248 10.55 -2.97 -23.60
C GLY A 248 9.17 -2.42 -23.21
N ALA A 249 8.45 -3.12 -22.32
CA ALA A 249 7.17 -2.65 -21.79
C ALA A 249 7.31 -1.36 -20.96
N VAL A 250 8.29 -1.29 -20.05
CA VAL A 250 8.58 -0.09 -19.24
C VAL A 250 8.97 1.10 -20.11
N ASN A 251 9.70 0.90 -21.21
CA ASN A 251 10.06 2.01 -22.09
C ASN A 251 8.85 2.56 -22.84
N LYS A 252 7.90 1.71 -23.25
CA LYS A 252 6.65 2.17 -23.90
C LYS A 252 5.79 3.05 -22.99
N SER A 253 5.86 2.86 -21.67
CA SER A 253 5.10 3.68 -20.72
C SER A 253 5.69 5.08 -20.48
N LYS A 254 6.89 5.38 -21.02
CA LYS A 254 7.59 6.68 -20.83
C LYS A 254 7.13 7.79 -21.79
N ASP A 255 6.43 7.45 -22.87
CA ASP A 255 5.98 8.41 -23.89
C ASP A 255 4.58 9.00 -23.54
N THR A 256 3.78 9.35 -24.55
CA THR A 256 2.39 9.83 -24.44
C THR A 256 1.40 8.84 -23.83
N TYR A 257 1.87 7.69 -23.33
CA TYR A 257 1.03 6.64 -22.77
C TYR A 257 0.18 7.13 -21.59
N LEU A 258 0.80 7.81 -20.62
CA LEU A 258 0.06 8.38 -19.48
C LEU A 258 -0.95 9.45 -19.92
N ALA A 259 -0.57 10.30 -20.87
CA ALA A 259 -1.49 11.29 -21.46
C ALA A 259 -2.68 10.63 -22.18
N THR A 260 -2.44 9.49 -22.83
CA THR A 260 -3.48 8.68 -23.50
C THR A 260 -4.43 8.06 -22.47
N ILE A 261 -3.91 7.52 -21.38
CA ILE A 261 -4.73 7.01 -20.27
C ILE A 261 -5.56 8.13 -19.66
N SER A 262 -4.97 9.29 -19.37
CA SER A 262 -5.72 10.44 -18.85
C SER A 262 -6.84 10.87 -19.80
N SER A 263 -6.55 10.95 -21.10
CA SER A 263 -7.56 11.30 -22.12
C SER A 263 -8.66 10.24 -22.24
N LEU A 264 -8.32 8.95 -22.10
CA LEU A 264 -9.31 7.87 -22.05
C LEU A 264 -10.22 8.03 -20.83
N VAL A 265 -9.65 8.24 -19.65
CA VAL A 265 -10.40 8.42 -18.40
C VAL A 265 -11.32 9.62 -18.48
N ASP A 266 -10.84 10.76 -18.96
CA ASP A 266 -11.64 11.98 -19.06
C ASP A 266 -12.75 11.86 -20.12
N GLY A 267 -12.58 10.99 -21.11
CA GLY A 267 -13.60 10.64 -22.10
C GLY A 267 -14.61 9.57 -21.65
N LEU A 268 -14.38 8.90 -20.51
CA LEU A 268 -15.31 7.90 -19.99
C LEU A 268 -16.50 8.60 -19.32
N GLY A 269 -17.70 8.34 -19.83
CA GLY A 269 -18.93 8.77 -19.14
C GLY A 269 -19.12 8.10 -17.78
N ASN A 270 -18.50 6.93 -17.56
CA ASN A 270 -18.47 6.25 -16.26
C ASN A 270 -17.12 5.55 -16.07
N VAL A 271 -16.36 5.95 -15.04
CA VAL A 271 -14.99 5.45 -14.79
C VAL A 271 -14.96 4.02 -14.27
N SER A 272 -16.03 3.54 -13.63
CA SER A 272 -16.15 2.16 -13.15
C SER A 272 -16.24 1.12 -14.28
N ARG A 273 -16.32 1.58 -15.55
CA ARG A 273 -16.23 0.73 -16.74
C ARG A 273 -14.81 0.38 -17.13
N LEU A 274 -13.81 1.00 -16.51
CA LEU A 274 -12.41 0.66 -16.70
C LEU A 274 -11.90 -0.12 -15.49
N ILE A 275 -11.43 -1.34 -15.73
CA ILE A 275 -10.88 -2.23 -14.71
C ILE A 275 -9.52 -2.73 -15.20
N PRO A 276 -8.45 -2.69 -14.37
CA PRO A 276 -7.18 -3.28 -14.77
C PRO A 276 -7.35 -4.80 -14.94
N ALA A 277 -7.13 -5.29 -16.15
CA ALA A 277 -7.44 -6.67 -16.53
C ALA A 277 -6.73 -7.73 -15.66
N ILE A 278 -5.60 -7.38 -15.05
CA ILE A 278 -4.88 -8.24 -14.09
C ILE A 278 -5.81 -8.73 -12.97
N PHE A 279 -6.74 -7.89 -12.48
CA PHE A 279 -7.65 -8.26 -11.40
C PHE A 279 -8.74 -9.25 -11.83
N LEU A 280 -8.94 -9.45 -13.14
CA LEU A 280 -9.95 -10.37 -13.67
C LEU A 280 -9.44 -11.82 -13.78
N ASP A 281 -8.12 -12.02 -13.77
CA ASP A 281 -7.47 -13.34 -13.90
C ASP A 281 -6.56 -13.62 -12.70
N MET A 282 -6.94 -13.18 -11.49
CA MET A 282 -6.28 -13.64 -10.26
C MET A 282 -7.10 -14.77 -9.62
N PRO A 283 -6.49 -15.91 -9.20
CA PRO A 283 -5.05 -16.21 -9.10
C PRO A 283 -4.44 -16.84 -10.38
N GLY A 284 -4.98 -16.56 -11.57
CA GLY A 284 -4.56 -17.14 -12.85
C GLY A 284 -3.12 -16.86 -13.28
N ASN A 285 -2.86 -16.71 -14.57
CA ASN A 285 -1.47 -16.75 -15.10
C ASN A 285 -0.78 -15.39 -15.06
N HIS A 286 -1.17 -14.55 -14.11
CA HIS A 286 -0.81 -13.15 -14.03
C HIS A 286 -0.12 -12.86 -12.69
N ALA A 287 0.90 -12.00 -12.72
CA ALA A 287 1.68 -11.62 -11.54
C ALA A 287 1.86 -10.10 -11.46
N LEU A 288 1.82 -9.58 -10.24
CA LEU A 288 2.03 -8.17 -9.93
C LEU A 288 3.42 -8.00 -9.30
N PHE A 289 4.19 -7.05 -9.83
CA PHE A 289 5.50 -6.72 -9.28
C PHE A 289 5.52 -5.27 -8.84
N SER A 290 5.93 -5.03 -7.59
CA SER A 290 6.20 -3.69 -7.09
C SER A 290 7.61 -3.65 -6.50
N SER A 291 8.39 -2.66 -6.90
CA SER A 291 9.74 -2.46 -6.35
C SER A 291 9.72 -1.29 -5.40
N TRP A 292 10.04 -1.55 -4.14
CA TRP A 292 10.23 -0.53 -3.10
C TRP A 292 11.70 -0.24 -2.83
N ARG A 293 12.59 -0.91 -3.58
CA ARG A 293 14.03 -0.92 -3.35
C ARG A 293 14.65 0.48 -3.29
N GLU A 294 14.20 1.37 -4.16
CA GLU A 294 14.77 2.72 -4.32
C GLU A 294 14.23 3.72 -3.28
N PHE A 295 13.26 3.34 -2.45
CA PHE A 295 12.75 4.20 -1.38
C PHE A 295 13.63 4.07 -0.14
N PRO A 296 14.29 5.15 0.31
CA PRO A 296 15.23 5.09 1.44
C PRO A 296 14.49 5.12 2.78
N PHE A 297 13.55 4.20 3.01
CA PHE A 297 12.73 4.13 4.23
C PHE A 297 13.56 4.04 5.51
N TYR A 298 14.70 3.35 5.46
CA TYR A 298 15.62 3.22 6.59
C TYR A 298 16.40 4.51 6.90
N ASP A 299 16.45 5.45 5.95
CA ASP A 299 17.10 6.75 6.12
C ASP A 299 16.18 7.78 6.81
N ILE A 300 14.90 7.48 6.98
CA ILE A 300 13.95 8.34 7.67
C ILE A 300 14.25 8.38 9.17
N GLN A 301 14.30 9.60 9.73
CA GLN A 301 14.53 9.85 11.15
C GLN A 301 13.20 10.03 11.89
N TRP A 302 12.96 9.20 12.89
CA TRP A 302 11.77 9.22 13.75
C TRP A 302 12.04 9.84 15.13
N GLY A 303 13.31 9.95 15.52
CA GLY A 303 13.72 10.47 16.82
C GLY A 303 13.83 9.40 17.92
N PRO A 304 14.44 9.76 19.05
CA PRO A 304 14.91 8.81 20.05
C PRO A 304 13.78 8.07 20.77
N ALA A 305 12.58 8.65 20.86
CA ALA A 305 11.43 7.96 21.46
C ALA A 305 11.02 6.69 20.70
N LEU A 306 11.42 6.59 19.42
CA LEU A 306 11.16 5.44 18.55
C LEU A 306 12.46 4.69 18.15
N GLY A 307 13.56 4.88 18.89
CA GLY A 307 14.84 4.23 18.53
C GLY A 307 15.49 4.79 17.26
N ASP A 308 15.21 6.06 16.95
CA ASP A 308 15.71 6.88 15.84
C ASP A 308 15.28 6.46 14.43
N ARG A 309 15.29 5.16 14.11
CA ARG A 309 15.04 4.59 12.78
C ARG A 309 14.28 3.27 12.88
N ILE A 310 13.49 2.97 11.86
CA ILE A 310 12.92 1.62 11.71
C ILE A 310 14.04 0.60 11.50
N LYS A 311 13.82 -0.63 11.97
CA LYS A 311 14.73 -1.77 11.74
C LYS A 311 14.27 -2.66 10.59
N ALA A 312 12.98 -2.66 10.29
CA ALA A 312 12.39 -3.38 9.17
C ALA A 312 11.08 -2.73 8.72
N ILE A 313 10.77 -2.87 7.42
CA ILE A 313 9.44 -2.68 6.86
C ILE A 313 9.01 -3.99 6.20
N ARG A 314 7.82 -4.47 6.55
CA ARG A 314 7.27 -5.74 6.08
C ARG A 314 5.79 -5.61 5.72
N PRO A 315 5.28 -6.30 4.70
CA PRO A 315 3.85 -6.52 4.57
C PRO A 315 3.37 -7.52 5.64
N PRO A 316 2.05 -7.64 5.90
CA PRO A 316 1.52 -8.75 6.71
C PRO A 316 1.77 -10.10 6.03
N SER A 317 1.52 -11.20 6.75
CA SER A 317 1.82 -12.57 6.31
C SER A 317 1.22 -12.94 4.94
N VAL A 318 0.06 -12.36 4.62
CA VAL A 318 -0.67 -12.57 3.35
C VAL A 318 -0.28 -11.60 2.24
N GLY A 319 0.61 -10.64 2.50
CA GLY A 319 1.00 -9.63 1.53
C GLY A 319 -0.06 -8.57 1.28
N VAL A 320 -0.13 -8.10 0.02
CA VAL A 320 -1.09 -7.09 -0.44
C VAL A 320 -2.27 -7.75 -1.15
N THR A 321 -1.98 -8.55 -2.19
CA THR A 321 -2.96 -9.31 -2.95
C THR A 321 -2.30 -10.59 -3.46
N HIS A 322 -3.11 -11.55 -3.88
CA HIS A 322 -2.64 -12.76 -4.53
C HIS A 322 -1.73 -12.46 -5.74
N SER A 323 -0.73 -13.31 -6.00
CA SER A 323 0.27 -13.16 -7.07
C SER A 323 1.08 -11.85 -7.06
N MET A 324 1.05 -11.09 -5.96
CA MET A 324 1.88 -9.90 -5.81
C MET A 324 3.22 -10.23 -5.17
N HIS A 325 4.27 -9.77 -5.84
CA HIS A 325 5.65 -9.86 -5.40
C HIS A 325 6.18 -8.44 -5.13
N ILE A 326 6.87 -8.29 -4.01
CA ILE A 326 7.39 -6.99 -3.57
C ILE A 326 8.90 -7.12 -3.38
N ILE A 327 9.66 -6.33 -4.14
CA ILE A 327 11.08 -6.13 -3.85
C ILE A 327 11.15 -5.13 -2.71
N LEU A 328 11.60 -5.57 -1.53
CA LEU A 328 11.62 -4.74 -0.33
C LEU A 328 12.77 -3.72 -0.36
N PRO A 329 12.68 -2.63 0.41
CA PRO A 329 13.79 -1.66 0.55
C PRO A 329 15.06 -2.34 1.05
N ASP A 330 16.22 -1.87 0.58
CA ASP A 330 17.53 -2.43 0.95
C ASP A 330 17.80 -2.17 2.45
N ARG A 331 17.71 -3.21 3.28
CA ARG A 331 17.91 -3.12 4.73
C ARG A 331 19.41 -3.14 5.05
N PRO A 332 19.98 -2.10 5.70
CA PRO A 332 21.42 -2.01 5.94
C PRO A 332 22.01 -3.21 6.71
N GLU A 333 21.27 -3.73 7.69
CA GLU A 333 21.71 -4.85 8.53
C GLU A 333 21.57 -6.23 7.86
N ALA A 334 20.90 -6.33 6.69
CA ALA A 334 20.72 -7.61 6.00
C ALA A 334 21.98 -8.07 5.24
N GLY A 335 22.98 -7.20 5.09
CA GLY A 335 24.14 -7.44 4.23
C GLY A 335 23.82 -7.32 2.74
N PRO A 336 24.72 -7.74 1.86
CA PRO A 336 24.52 -7.64 0.42
C PRO A 336 23.42 -8.60 -0.05
N GLY A 337 22.41 -8.10 -0.74
CA GLY A 337 21.33 -8.93 -1.26
C GLY A 337 20.09 -8.12 -1.60
N VAL A 338 19.01 -8.83 -1.90
CA VAL A 338 17.68 -8.25 -2.13
C VAL A 338 16.68 -9.11 -1.37
N GLU A 339 15.87 -8.49 -0.51
CA GLU A 339 14.76 -9.17 0.15
C GLU A 339 13.52 -9.06 -0.76
N VAL A 340 12.85 -10.19 -1.02
CA VAL A 340 11.65 -10.23 -1.88
C VAL A 340 10.54 -10.93 -1.13
N PHE A 341 9.39 -10.27 -1.01
CA PHE A 341 8.14 -10.93 -0.62
C PHE A 341 7.53 -11.60 -1.84
N VAL A 342 7.18 -12.88 -1.72
CA VAL A 342 6.59 -13.67 -2.81
C VAL A 342 5.21 -14.14 -2.40
N GLY A 343 4.14 -13.54 -2.95
CA GLY A 343 2.77 -14.03 -2.80
C GLY A 343 2.40 -14.99 -3.92
N THR A 344 2.06 -16.24 -3.59
CA THR A 344 1.56 -17.25 -4.53
C THR A 344 0.74 -18.30 -3.79
N GLU A 345 0.10 -19.23 -4.51
CA GLU A 345 -0.62 -20.36 -3.92
C GLU A 345 0.33 -21.30 -3.15
N ASN A 346 -0.19 -21.98 -2.13
CA ASN A 346 0.62 -22.89 -1.29
C ASN A 346 1.36 -23.95 -2.12
N SER A 347 0.68 -24.59 -3.08
CA SER A 347 1.26 -25.59 -3.97
C SER A 347 2.38 -25.03 -4.85
N ALA A 348 2.23 -23.80 -5.33
CA ALA A 348 3.24 -23.09 -6.10
C ALA A 348 4.44 -22.68 -5.22
N MET A 349 4.19 -22.25 -3.99
CA MET A 349 5.25 -21.93 -3.02
C MET A 349 6.06 -23.18 -2.65
N GLU A 350 5.42 -24.32 -2.40
CA GLU A 350 6.10 -25.59 -2.14
C GLU A 350 7.03 -25.96 -3.31
N SER A 351 6.51 -25.88 -4.54
CA SER A 351 7.27 -26.14 -5.76
C SER A 351 8.46 -25.17 -5.93
N LEU A 352 8.26 -23.89 -5.61
CA LEU A 352 9.31 -22.85 -5.69
C LEU A 352 10.43 -23.11 -4.67
N LEU A 353 10.07 -23.47 -3.43
CA LEU A 353 11.04 -23.74 -2.36
C LEU A 353 11.85 -25.03 -2.61
N GLU A 354 11.28 -26.00 -3.31
CA GLU A 354 11.95 -27.25 -3.70
C GLU A 354 12.76 -27.11 -4.99
N ASN A 355 12.55 -26.05 -5.77
CA ASN A 355 13.20 -25.86 -7.06
C ASN A 355 14.71 -25.61 -6.92
N PRO A 356 15.59 -26.49 -7.44
CA PRO A 356 17.05 -26.34 -7.27
C PRO A 356 17.61 -25.10 -7.96
N LEU A 357 17.01 -24.68 -9.08
CA LEU A 357 17.42 -23.46 -9.79
C LEU A 357 17.10 -22.21 -8.97
N TRP A 358 15.91 -22.15 -8.37
CA TRP A 358 15.53 -21.06 -7.47
C TRP A 358 16.46 -20.99 -6.25
N ARG A 359 16.68 -22.13 -5.59
CA ARG A 359 17.52 -22.23 -4.38
C ARG A 359 19.01 -21.92 -4.62
N LYS A 360 19.47 -21.91 -5.88
CA LYS A 360 20.79 -21.41 -6.25
C LYS A 360 20.93 -19.90 -6.04
N TYR A 361 19.84 -19.14 -6.16
CA TYR A 361 19.84 -17.67 -6.12
C TYR A 361 19.10 -17.09 -4.92
N ALA A 362 18.11 -17.81 -4.38
CA ALA A 362 17.24 -17.33 -3.32
C ALA A 362 17.32 -18.22 -2.06
N GLN A 363 17.51 -17.57 -0.92
CA GLN A 363 17.29 -18.17 0.38
C GLN A 363 15.82 -17.96 0.75
N GLY A 364 15.08 -19.07 0.91
CA GLY A 364 13.71 -19.06 1.41
C GLY A 364 13.64 -19.49 2.87
N PRO A 365 12.50 -19.28 3.54
CA PRO A 365 12.29 -19.69 4.92
C PRO A 365 12.55 -21.19 5.08
N GLU A 366 13.05 -21.59 6.25
CA GLU A 366 13.14 -23.00 6.63
C GLU A 366 11.72 -23.59 6.72
N LYS A 367 11.51 -24.81 6.20
CA LYS A 367 10.26 -25.53 6.43
C LYS A 367 10.17 -25.80 7.94
N ALA A 368 9.09 -25.32 8.56
CA ALA A 368 8.80 -25.56 9.98
C ALA A 368 8.55 -27.05 10.26
#